data_AF-A0A8T7KT47-F1
#
_entry.id   AF-A0A8T7KT47-F1
#
_cell.length_a   1.000
_cell.length_b   1.000
_cell.length_c   1.000
_cell.angle_alpha   90.00
_cell.angle_beta   90.00
_cell.angle_gamma   90.00
#
_symmetry.space_group_name_H-M   'P 1'
#
loop_
_entity.id
_entity.type
_entity.pdbx_description
1 polymer ?
#
loop_
_entity_poly.entity_id
_entity_poly.type
_entity_poly.pdbx_seq_one_letter_code
_entity_poly.pdbx_strand_id
1 'polypeptide(L)'
;MRRRILLVTLGMFLALAGGAFASFSRGVAAPRFDPPGPDRFSVTTVDYTKYFWWMVRWGETDVVCHIEIDHEGMPTPGDVYVDCGEEIYDKWVKQKPCTETNVDHCKGFYVVLVDSEPAQKQISTKLPAPIIQVTLENCNPVYTSSTSICEFEPILVLTGVEPVPGFEIIGIEGLYEDQPFSCGPVCRLKLPVTGEEGRVIQFWAYSSYGDSSEVFDAVVRVAETDEGNPDRSFWYVDVLSSQWAGVPVASCVEAWGVLPPVGGPPRWLSTPTQSETLGTEIPYNYLAANLIKNQVVDASFCDDNGLLPDGGANNCGMEAARSAVTEWQNQFDSLILNVAKDSGVPAHLLKNLFARESQFWPGISTKKDVGLGQLTEHGADTTLLWNPPFFYQFCPLVMDSGECAKGYLDLDEEQRVYIRQALIGAVNATCETCPLGIDVERANFSIGVFAHTLLANCGQAGQLVENITDEIAGNSATYEDLWKFTLVNYNAGPGCLGDALQATDDDKQELTWENVSSHLAPACVGAVDYVNDISQ
;
A
#
# COMPACT_ATOMS: atom_id res chain seq x y z
N MET A 1 -29.05 86.04 27.58
CA MET A 1 -30.32 86.45 26.93
C MET A 1 -31.24 85.23 26.84
N ARG A 2 -32.49 85.37 27.32
CA ARG A 2 -33.75 84.56 27.20
C ARG A 2 -33.73 83.31 26.28
N ARG A 3 -34.42 82.16 26.50
CA ARG A 3 -35.62 81.71 27.27
C ARG A 3 -35.63 80.14 27.17
N ARG A 4 -35.77 79.34 28.25
CA ARG A 4 -36.99 78.71 28.82
C ARG A 4 -37.58 77.46 28.12
N ILE A 5 -37.73 76.37 28.91
CA ILE A 5 -38.92 75.50 29.14
C ILE A 5 -38.90 74.00 28.68
N LEU A 6 -39.04 73.13 29.71
CA LEU A 6 -39.76 71.84 29.94
C LEU A 6 -39.74 70.68 28.90
N LEU A 7 -39.44 69.39 29.24
CA LEU A 7 -40.08 68.36 30.12
C LEU A 7 -40.98 67.40 29.30
N VAL A 8 -41.07 66.11 29.74
CA VAL A 8 -42.14 65.08 29.51
C VAL A 8 -41.78 63.93 28.52
N THR A 9 -41.35 62.75 29.04
CA THR A 9 -42.03 61.40 29.08
C THR A 9 -41.76 60.49 27.87
N LEU A 10 -41.88 59.15 27.84
CA LEU A 10 -42.12 57.99 28.71
C LEU A 10 -42.22 56.78 27.74
N GLY A 11 -41.85 55.56 28.13
CA GLY A 11 -42.31 54.30 27.50
C GLY A 11 -41.17 53.36 27.07
N MET A 12 -40.83 52.31 27.84
CA MET A 12 -41.50 50.99 27.92
C MET A 12 -41.26 50.16 26.65
N PHE A 13 -40.15 49.41 26.58
CA PHE A 13 -40.00 47.98 26.94
C PHE A 13 -40.97 47.00 26.24
N LEU A 14 -40.38 46.28 25.27
CA LEU A 14 -40.61 44.92 24.77
C LEU A 14 -42.05 44.43 24.52
N ALA A 15 -42.34 44.22 23.22
CA ALA A 15 -43.07 43.03 22.75
C ALA A 15 -42.74 42.71 21.28
N LEU A 16 -42.37 41.45 21.05
CA LEU A 16 -42.68 40.60 19.88
C LEU A 16 -42.21 41.03 18.48
N ALA A 17 -41.19 40.30 18.00
CA ALA A 17 -41.13 39.86 16.60
C ALA A 17 -40.50 38.47 16.55
N GLY A 18 -41.34 37.44 16.52
CA GLY A 18 -40.97 36.13 16.00
C GLY A 18 -40.81 36.22 14.49
N GLY A 19 -39.75 35.61 13.96
CA GLY A 19 -39.46 35.59 12.54
C GLY A 19 -38.30 34.65 12.24
N ALA A 20 -38.64 33.43 11.82
CA ALA A 20 -37.87 32.54 10.95
C ALA A 20 -36.36 32.39 11.20
N PHE A 21 -35.98 31.46 12.08
CA PHE A 21 -34.74 30.71 11.87
C PHE A 21 -35.00 29.67 10.77
N ALA A 22 -34.86 30.07 9.52
CA ALA A 22 -34.65 29.11 8.44
C ALA A 22 -33.21 28.62 8.56
N SER A 23 -33.04 27.42 9.11
CA SER A 23 -31.79 26.67 9.01
C SER A 23 -31.51 26.44 7.52
N PHE A 24 -30.56 27.19 6.97
CA PHE A 24 -29.97 26.84 5.68
C PHE A 24 -29.15 25.57 5.92
N SER A 25 -29.71 24.43 5.55
CA SER A 25 -28.90 23.28 5.21
C SER A 25 -27.97 23.73 4.09
N ARG A 26 -26.66 23.81 4.39
CA ARG A 26 -25.65 23.76 3.33
C ARG A 26 -25.79 22.38 2.71
N GLY A 27 -26.62 22.29 1.66
CA GLY A 27 -26.52 21.20 0.71
C GLY A 27 -25.09 21.23 0.19
N VAL A 28 -24.33 20.20 0.55
CA VAL A 28 -23.08 19.89 -0.13
C VAL A 28 -23.47 19.72 -1.59
N ALA A 29 -23.01 20.62 -2.45
CA ALA A 29 -23.14 20.41 -3.88
C ALA A 29 -22.33 19.15 -4.19
N ALA A 30 -23.00 18.12 -4.71
CA ALA A 30 -22.32 16.99 -5.32
C ALA A 30 -21.33 17.53 -6.38
N PRO A 31 -20.13 16.93 -6.52
CA PRO A 31 -19.25 17.22 -7.64
C PRO A 31 -20.02 17.14 -8.95
N ARG A 32 -19.74 18.05 -9.90
CA ARG A 32 -20.48 18.16 -11.17
C ARG A 32 -20.35 16.95 -12.12
N PHE A 33 -19.64 15.90 -11.71
CA PHE A 33 -19.27 14.77 -12.55
C PHE A 33 -19.59 13.39 -11.97
N ASP A 34 -20.25 13.28 -10.82
CA ASP A 34 -20.75 11.97 -10.39
C ASP A 34 -22.00 11.62 -11.22
N PRO A 35 -21.96 10.57 -12.08
CA PRO A 35 -23.12 10.19 -12.86
C PRO A 35 -24.24 9.66 -11.93
N PRO A 36 -25.51 9.88 -12.29
CA PRO A 36 -26.64 9.61 -11.40
C PRO A 36 -26.90 8.12 -11.19
N GLY A 37 -27.38 7.74 -10.01
CA GLY A 37 -27.87 6.38 -9.75
C GLY A 37 -28.44 6.17 -8.34
N PRO A 38 -29.44 5.30 -8.14
CA PRO A 38 -29.84 4.85 -6.82
C PRO A 38 -28.75 4.02 -6.15
N ASP A 39 -28.62 4.10 -4.81
CA ASP A 39 -27.71 3.22 -4.09
C ASP A 39 -28.10 1.74 -4.25
N ARG A 40 -27.13 0.88 -4.58
CA ARG A 40 -27.36 -0.55 -4.77
C ARG A 40 -27.43 -1.29 -3.43
N PHE A 41 -28.63 -1.73 -3.05
CA PHE A 41 -28.83 -2.60 -1.87
C PHE A 41 -29.73 -3.77 -2.19
N SER A 42 -29.37 -4.96 -1.69
CA SER A 42 -30.25 -6.11 -1.61
C SER A 42 -30.73 -6.30 -0.18
N VAL A 43 -32.04 -6.41 0.01
CA VAL A 43 -32.64 -6.65 1.32
C VAL A 43 -32.89 -8.14 1.47
N THR A 44 -32.11 -8.80 2.33
CA THR A 44 -32.36 -10.19 2.71
C THR A 44 -33.11 -10.22 4.03
N THR A 45 -34.24 -10.92 4.05
CA THR A 45 -34.94 -11.19 5.31
C THR A 45 -34.28 -12.40 5.95
N VAL A 46 -33.72 -12.20 7.14
CA VAL A 46 -33.10 -13.27 7.92
C VAL A 46 -34.04 -13.60 9.08
N ASP A 47 -34.44 -14.87 9.14
CA ASP A 47 -35.14 -15.43 10.29
C ASP A 47 -34.13 -15.55 11.44
N TYR A 48 -34.51 -15.05 12.61
CA TYR A 48 -33.73 -15.19 13.83
C TYR A 48 -34.68 -15.40 15.02
N THR A 49 -34.14 -15.77 16.18
CA THR A 49 -34.93 -15.86 17.41
C THR A 49 -34.59 -14.67 18.28
N LYS A 50 -35.59 -13.89 18.67
CA LYS A 50 -35.47 -12.88 19.71
C LYS A 50 -35.55 -13.55 21.06
N TYR A 51 -34.65 -13.19 21.97
CA TYR A 51 -34.68 -13.63 23.35
C TYR A 51 -34.95 -12.42 24.26
N PHE A 52 -35.96 -12.55 25.12
CA PHE A 52 -36.33 -11.51 26.07
C PHE A 52 -35.82 -11.88 27.45
N TRP A 53 -34.96 -11.02 28.00
CA TRP A 53 -34.38 -11.20 29.32
C TRP A 53 -34.84 -10.09 30.25
N TRP A 54 -35.14 -10.46 31.50
CA TRP A 54 -35.38 -9.49 32.57
C TRP A 54 -34.17 -9.43 33.48
N MET A 55 -33.63 -8.23 33.66
CA MET A 55 -32.66 -7.97 34.71
C MET A 55 -33.40 -7.60 36.00
N VAL A 56 -33.14 -8.34 37.06
CA VAL A 56 -33.77 -8.16 38.37
C VAL A 56 -32.67 -8.03 39.42
N ARG A 57 -32.93 -7.28 40.49
CA ARG A 57 -32.02 -7.22 41.63
C ARG A 57 -32.35 -8.34 42.61
N TRP A 58 -31.31 -9.01 43.12
CA TRP A 58 -31.49 -10.11 44.06
C TRP A 58 -32.22 -9.65 45.33
N GLY A 59 -33.29 -10.37 45.70
CA GLY A 59 -34.15 -10.04 46.84
C GLY A 59 -35.25 -9.01 46.55
N GLU A 60 -35.32 -8.47 45.33
CA GLU A 60 -36.38 -7.59 44.85
C GLU A 60 -37.23 -8.30 43.78
N THR A 61 -38.48 -7.89 43.61
CA THR A 61 -39.39 -8.44 42.59
C THR A 61 -39.52 -7.55 41.35
N ASP A 62 -38.99 -6.33 41.42
CA ASP A 62 -39.16 -5.34 40.37
C ASP A 62 -38.13 -5.56 39.26
N VAL A 63 -38.61 -5.58 38.02
CA VAL A 63 -37.76 -5.67 36.83
C VAL A 63 -37.04 -4.33 36.66
N VAL A 64 -35.72 -4.38 36.72
CA VAL A 64 -34.84 -3.22 36.62
C VAL A 64 -34.64 -2.82 35.16
N CYS A 65 -34.54 -3.80 34.26
CA CYS A 65 -34.35 -3.58 32.84
C CYS A 65 -34.89 -4.76 32.02
N HIS A 66 -35.42 -4.46 30.84
CA HIS A 66 -35.82 -5.45 29.84
C HIS A 66 -34.76 -5.43 28.75
N ILE A 67 -34.21 -6.59 28.42
CA ILE A 67 -33.13 -6.73 27.44
C ILE A 67 -33.63 -7.62 26.31
N GLU A 68 -33.46 -7.15 25.08
CA GLU A 68 -33.83 -7.87 23.86
C GLU A 68 -32.57 -8.19 23.07
N ILE A 69 -32.26 -9.48 22.94
CA ILE A 69 -31.07 -9.93 22.19
C ILE A 69 -31.46 -10.79 20.99
N ASP A 70 -30.63 -10.74 19.94
CA ASP A 70 -30.79 -11.48 18.70
C ASP A 70 -29.78 -12.64 18.53
N HIS A 71 -29.10 -13.02 19.61
CA HIS A 71 -28.15 -14.12 19.67
C HIS A 71 -28.46 -15.12 20.80
N GLU A 72 -27.99 -16.35 20.67
CA GLU A 72 -28.10 -17.36 21.73
C GLU A 72 -27.16 -17.05 22.90
N GLY A 73 -27.56 -17.48 24.10
CA GLY A 73 -26.77 -17.30 25.33
C GLY A 73 -27.28 -16.15 26.22
N MET A 74 -26.51 -15.83 27.26
CA MET A 74 -26.83 -14.70 28.15
C MET A 74 -26.50 -13.36 27.47
N PRO A 75 -27.23 -12.27 27.81
CA PRO A 75 -26.88 -10.92 27.37
C PRO A 75 -25.41 -10.58 27.63
N THR A 76 -24.75 -10.03 26.62
CA THR A 76 -23.39 -9.50 26.72
C THR A 76 -23.39 -8.15 27.44
N PRO A 77 -22.23 -7.66 27.92
CA PRO A 77 -22.13 -6.31 28.47
C PRO A 77 -22.62 -5.23 27.48
N GLY A 78 -22.42 -5.42 26.17
CA GLY A 78 -22.90 -4.49 25.14
C GLY A 78 -24.42 -4.39 25.11
N ASP A 79 -25.12 -5.52 25.19
CA ASP A 79 -26.60 -5.56 25.18
C ASP A 79 -27.17 -4.86 26.42
N VAL A 80 -26.55 -5.08 27.59
CA VAL A 80 -26.92 -4.39 28.84
C VAL A 80 -26.68 -2.88 28.72
N TYR A 81 -25.61 -2.44 28.07
CA TYR A 81 -25.35 -1.02 27.85
C TYR A 81 -26.42 -0.37 26.97
N VAL A 82 -26.76 -1.02 25.86
CA VAL A 82 -27.73 -0.51 24.87
C VAL A 82 -29.14 -0.42 25.48
N ASP A 83 -29.60 -1.48 26.14
CA ASP A 83 -30.99 -1.56 26.63
C ASP A 83 -31.19 -0.96 28.02
N CYS A 84 -30.18 -1.04 28.91
CA CYS A 84 -30.30 -0.61 30.30
C CYS A 84 -29.57 0.71 30.62
N GLY A 85 -28.74 1.20 29.71
CA GLY A 85 -27.96 2.42 29.86
C GLY A 85 -26.72 2.27 30.75
N GLU A 86 -25.87 3.32 30.70
CA GLU A 86 -24.54 3.34 31.31
C GLU A 86 -24.54 3.07 32.82
N GLU A 87 -25.49 3.62 33.59
CA GLU A 87 -25.51 3.48 35.06
C GLU A 87 -25.73 2.02 35.52
N ILE A 88 -26.61 1.29 34.82
CA ILE A 88 -26.89 -0.11 35.12
C ILE A 88 -25.75 -0.99 34.62
N TYR A 89 -25.27 -0.73 33.40
CA TYR A 89 -24.10 -1.39 32.82
C TYR A 89 -22.88 -1.36 33.76
N ASP A 90 -22.55 -0.18 34.29
CA ASP A 90 -21.41 0.02 35.16
C ASP A 90 -21.49 -0.83 36.43
N LYS A 91 -22.70 -0.92 37.02
CA LYS A 91 -22.94 -1.76 38.18
C LYS A 91 -22.93 -3.25 37.82
N TRP A 92 -23.44 -3.61 36.64
CA TRP A 92 -23.49 -4.98 36.14
C TRP A 92 -22.10 -5.56 35.90
N VAL A 93 -21.21 -4.82 35.23
CA VAL A 93 -19.85 -5.29 34.91
C VAL A 93 -18.95 -5.32 36.15
N LYS A 94 -19.14 -4.39 37.10
CA LYS A 94 -18.35 -4.34 38.35
C LYS A 94 -18.78 -5.38 39.39
N GLN A 95 -19.95 -5.99 39.25
CA GLN A 95 -20.42 -6.99 40.21
C GLN A 95 -19.62 -8.29 40.09
N LYS A 96 -19.36 -8.95 41.22
CA LYS A 96 -18.70 -10.26 41.22
C LYS A 96 -19.75 -11.37 41.09
N PRO A 97 -19.42 -12.50 40.43
CA PRO A 97 -20.30 -13.67 40.41
C PRO A 97 -20.67 -14.10 41.83
N CYS A 98 -21.94 -14.44 42.07
CA CYS A 98 -22.33 -14.97 43.36
C CYS A 98 -21.78 -16.39 43.54
N THR A 99 -21.03 -16.62 44.62
CA THR A 99 -20.45 -17.92 45.00
C THR A 99 -20.99 -18.45 46.32
N GLU A 100 -22.05 -17.82 46.85
CA GLU A 100 -22.67 -18.19 48.12
C GLU A 100 -23.37 -19.55 48.02
N THR A 101 -23.22 -20.37 49.06
CA THR A 101 -23.89 -21.69 49.13
C THR A 101 -25.40 -21.55 49.40
N ASN A 102 -25.81 -20.47 50.07
CA ASN A 102 -27.21 -20.10 50.20
C ASN A 102 -27.51 -18.91 49.27
N VAL A 103 -28.38 -19.15 48.30
CA VAL A 103 -28.75 -18.15 47.28
C VAL A 103 -29.40 -16.91 47.89
N ASP A 104 -30.06 -16.99 49.06
CA ASP A 104 -30.69 -15.82 49.71
C ASP A 104 -29.69 -14.73 50.13
N HIS A 105 -28.39 -15.05 50.17
CA HIS A 105 -27.33 -14.11 50.51
C HIS A 105 -26.66 -13.45 49.29
N CYS A 106 -27.00 -13.87 48.07
CA CYS A 106 -26.49 -13.22 46.87
C CYS A 106 -26.94 -11.76 46.83
N LYS A 107 -26.11 -10.89 46.24
CA LYS A 107 -26.40 -9.48 46.05
C LYS A 107 -25.99 -9.10 44.64
N GLY A 108 -26.67 -8.11 44.08
CA GLY A 108 -26.43 -7.64 42.72
C GLY A 108 -27.59 -7.96 41.81
N PHE A 109 -27.31 -8.00 40.52
CA PHE A 109 -28.27 -8.24 39.47
C PHE A 109 -28.14 -9.66 38.96
N TYR A 110 -29.24 -10.19 38.44
CA TYR A 110 -29.27 -11.40 37.65
C TYR A 110 -30.18 -11.19 36.46
N VAL A 111 -30.00 -12.01 35.44
CA VAL A 111 -30.85 -12.03 34.25
C VAL A 111 -31.61 -13.34 34.20
N VAL A 112 -32.88 -13.27 33.81
CA VAL A 112 -33.74 -14.44 33.59
C VAL A 112 -34.27 -14.36 32.17
N LEU A 113 -34.12 -15.45 31.42
CA LEU A 113 -34.77 -15.61 30.13
C LEU A 113 -36.26 -15.80 30.40
N VAL A 114 -37.09 -14.88 29.94
CA VAL A 114 -38.54 -14.90 30.20
C VAL A 114 -39.35 -15.36 29.00
N ASP A 115 -38.86 -15.12 27.79
CA ASP A 115 -39.53 -15.53 26.56
C ASP A 115 -38.53 -15.60 25.39
N SER A 116 -38.94 -16.28 24.33
CA SER A 116 -38.25 -16.27 23.05
C SER A 116 -39.23 -16.44 21.90
N GLU A 117 -39.12 -15.62 20.86
CA GLU A 117 -40.03 -15.69 19.71
C GLU A 117 -39.26 -15.65 18.39
N PRO A 118 -39.77 -16.33 17.33
CA PRO A 118 -39.22 -16.18 16.00
C PRO A 118 -39.51 -14.76 15.49
N ALA A 119 -38.47 -14.12 14.95
CA ALA A 119 -38.53 -12.80 14.39
C ALA A 119 -37.81 -12.74 13.04
N GLN A 120 -38.09 -11.68 12.30
CA GLN A 120 -37.47 -11.41 11.01
C GLN A 120 -36.81 -10.05 11.06
N LYS A 121 -35.55 -9.98 10.61
CA LYS A 121 -34.88 -8.70 10.37
C LYS A 121 -34.44 -8.60 8.91
N GLN A 122 -34.52 -7.38 8.40
CA GLN A 122 -34.04 -7.05 7.06
C GLN A 122 -32.59 -6.63 7.16
N ILE A 123 -31.70 -7.38 6.51
CA ILE A 123 -30.30 -7.01 6.36
C ILE A 123 -30.11 -6.46 4.95
N SER A 124 -29.75 -5.18 4.87
CA SER A 124 -29.39 -4.52 3.62
C SER A 124 -27.92 -4.77 3.33
N THR A 125 -27.63 -5.47 2.24
CA THR A 125 -26.26 -5.68 1.75
C THR A 125 -26.00 -4.77 0.58
N LYS A 126 -24.91 -3.99 0.63
CA LYS A 126 -24.48 -3.16 -0.50
C LYS A 126 -24.03 -4.07 -1.64
N LEU A 127 -24.57 -3.86 -2.84
CA LEU A 127 -24.16 -4.60 -4.03
C LEU A 127 -23.01 -3.88 -4.73
N PRO A 128 -22.13 -4.60 -5.43
CA PRO A 128 -21.05 -3.99 -6.21
C PRO A 128 -21.60 -3.12 -7.35
N ALA A 129 -20.94 -1.99 -7.61
CA ALA A 129 -21.20 -1.09 -8.73
C ALA A 129 -20.71 -1.71 -10.05
N PRO A 130 -21.20 -1.27 -11.21
CA PRO A 130 -20.66 -1.73 -12.48
C PRO A 130 -19.22 -1.22 -12.64
N ILE A 131 -18.39 -1.99 -13.33
CA ILE A 131 -16.99 -1.65 -13.59
C ILE A 131 -16.73 -1.64 -15.09
N ILE A 132 -15.59 -1.10 -15.51
CA ILE A 132 -15.14 -1.16 -16.89
C ILE A 132 -13.81 -1.86 -16.91
N GLN A 133 -13.63 -2.87 -17.77
CA GLN A 133 -12.34 -3.51 -17.98
C GLN A 133 -11.63 -2.86 -19.17
N VAL A 134 -10.41 -2.39 -18.97
CA VAL A 134 -9.57 -1.78 -20.00
C VAL A 134 -8.57 -2.80 -20.54
N THR A 135 -8.55 -2.97 -21.86
CA THR A 135 -7.66 -3.91 -22.58
C THR A 135 -7.16 -3.30 -23.88
N LEU A 136 -6.20 -3.96 -24.55
CA LEU A 136 -5.69 -3.58 -25.86
C LEU A 136 -5.94 -4.69 -26.88
N GLU A 137 -6.44 -4.33 -28.06
CA GLU A 137 -6.44 -5.16 -29.26
C GLU A 137 -5.21 -4.82 -30.12
N ASN A 138 -4.75 -5.79 -30.92
CA ASN A 138 -3.56 -5.70 -31.81
C ASN A 138 -2.19 -5.59 -31.13
N CYS A 139 -2.15 -5.74 -29.81
CA CYS A 139 -0.94 -5.59 -29.02
C CYS A 139 -0.56 -6.90 -28.33
N ASN A 140 0.74 -7.19 -28.30
CA ASN A 140 1.34 -8.27 -27.54
C ASN A 140 1.92 -7.70 -26.24
N PRO A 141 1.56 -8.26 -25.08
CA PRO A 141 2.09 -7.83 -23.79
C PRO A 141 3.58 -8.19 -23.65
N VAL A 142 4.40 -7.23 -23.20
CA VAL A 142 5.81 -7.43 -22.85
C VAL A 142 5.97 -7.28 -21.34
N TYR A 143 5.71 -8.38 -20.63
CA TYR A 143 5.74 -8.42 -19.17
C TYR A 143 7.08 -7.99 -18.56
N THR A 144 8.19 -8.16 -19.29
CA THR A 144 9.51 -7.85 -18.76
C THR A 144 9.76 -6.37 -18.55
N SER A 145 9.10 -5.52 -19.34
CA SER A 145 9.28 -4.08 -19.35
C SER A 145 7.95 -3.34 -19.12
N SER A 146 6.93 -4.03 -18.61
CA SER A 146 5.62 -3.46 -18.25
C SER A 146 4.98 -2.63 -19.38
N THR A 147 5.19 -3.03 -20.64
CA THR A 147 4.69 -2.32 -21.83
C THR A 147 3.99 -3.30 -22.78
N SER A 148 3.30 -2.78 -23.79
CA SER A 148 2.70 -3.57 -24.87
C SER A 148 3.26 -3.14 -26.22
N ILE A 149 3.54 -4.09 -27.10
CA ILE A 149 4.01 -3.83 -28.48
C ILE A 149 2.93 -4.24 -29.46
N CYS A 150 2.55 -3.34 -30.35
CA CYS A 150 1.51 -3.56 -31.35
C CYS A 150 2.14 -3.55 -32.75
N GLU A 151 1.88 -4.59 -33.54
CA GLU A 151 2.30 -4.66 -34.96
C GLU A 151 1.34 -3.91 -35.89
N PHE A 152 0.13 -3.63 -35.40
CA PHE A 152 -0.89 -2.84 -36.09
C PHE A 152 -1.34 -1.70 -35.18
N GLU A 153 -2.04 -0.74 -35.78
CA GLU A 153 -2.62 0.39 -35.05
C GLU A 153 -3.38 -0.11 -33.80
N PRO A 154 -3.00 0.36 -32.59
CA PRO A 154 -3.56 -0.13 -31.34
C PRO A 154 -5.01 0.33 -31.18
N ILE A 155 -5.80 -0.52 -30.52
CA ILE A 155 -7.19 -0.22 -30.18
C ILE A 155 -7.36 -0.40 -28.68
N LEU A 156 -7.71 0.68 -27.97
CA LEU A 156 -8.11 0.62 -26.58
C LEU A 156 -9.55 0.09 -26.50
N VAL A 157 -9.74 -0.98 -25.75
CA VAL A 157 -11.04 -1.61 -25.59
C VAL A 157 -11.53 -1.42 -24.16
N LEU A 158 -12.64 -0.70 -24.02
CA LEU A 158 -13.36 -0.54 -22.75
C LEU A 158 -14.55 -1.50 -22.75
N THR A 159 -14.57 -2.47 -21.84
CA THR A 159 -15.64 -3.47 -21.73
C THR A 159 -16.38 -3.30 -20.42
N GLY A 160 -17.65 -2.89 -20.46
CA GLY A 160 -18.45 -2.76 -19.26
C GLY A 160 -18.81 -4.12 -18.67
N VAL A 161 -18.70 -4.25 -17.35
CA VAL A 161 -19.03 -5.47 -16.60
C VAL A 161 -20.05 -5.13 -15.54
N GLU A 162 -21.22 -5.77 -15.63
CA GLU A 162 -22.27 -5.70 -14.62
C GLU A 162 -22.15 -6.90 -13.66
N PRO A 163 -21.75 -6.67 -12.39
CA PRO A 163 -21.57 -7.75 -11.42
C PRO A 163 -22.90 -8.31 -10.87
N VAL A 164 -24.02 -7.59 -10.99
CA VAL A 164 -25.31 -8.02 -10.43
C VAL A 164 -26.08 -8.89 -11.46
N PRO A 165 -26.44 -10.14 -11.11
CA PRO A 165 -27.17 -11.02 -12.02
C PRO A 165 -28.51 -10.45 -12.49
N GLY A 166 -28.82 -10.62 -13.78
CA GLY A 166 -30.07 -10.16 -14.39
C GLY A 166 -30.05 -8.70 -14.85
N PHE A 167 -28.95 -7.99 -14.62
CA PHE A 167 -28.69 -6.67 -15.17
C PHE A 167 -27.53 -6.73 -16.19
N GLU A 168 -27.46 -5.73 -17.05
CA GLU A 168 -26.44 -5.61 -18.09
C GLU A 168 -25.96 -4.17 -18.24
N ILE A 169 -24.76 -3.99 -18.78
CA ILE A 169 -24.30 -2.67 -19.19
C ILE A 169 -25.03 -2.25 -20.46
N ILE A 170 -25.63 -1.06 -20.42
CA ILE A 170 -26.41 -0.52 -21.53
C ILE A 170 -25.61 0.46 -22.38
N GLY A 171 -24.54 1.04 -21.83
CA GLY A 171 -23.67 1.96 -22.56
C GLY A 171 -22.45 2.36 -21.75
N ILE A 172 -21.45 2.89 -22.47
CA ILE A 172 -20.26 3.51 -21.88
C ILE A 172 -20.15 4.92 -22.47
N GLU A 173 -19.85 5.88 -21.62
CA GLU A 173 -19.54 7.25 -22.00
C GLU A 173 -18.18 7.65 -21.46
N GLY A 174 -17.60 8.67 -22.05
CA GLY A 174 -16.32 9.18 -21.60
C GLY A 174 -15.85 10.41 -22.34
N LEU A 175 -14.68 10.89 -21.95
CA LEU A 175 -14.01 12.07 -22.48
C LEU A 175 -12.57 11.69 -22.86
N TYR A 176 -12.19 11.94 -24.11
CA TYR A 176 -10.79 11.88 -24.55
C TYR A 176 -10.34 13.28 -24.94
N GLU A 177 -9.39 13.87 -24.19
CA GLU A 177 -8.99 15.29 -24.37
C GLU A 177 -10.20 16.23 -24.47
N ASP A 178 -11.14 16.12 -23.53
CA ASP A 178 -12.43 16.85 -23.48
C ASP A 178 -13.42 16.56 -24.63
N GLN A 179 -13.09 15.66 -25.56
CA GLN A 179 -14.01 15.24 -26.60
C GLN A 179 -14.89 14.08 -26.10
N PRO A 180 -16.22 14.25 -26.05
CA PRO A 180 -17.10 13.21 -25.59
C PRO A 180 -17.19 12.07 -26.59
N PHE A 181 -17.17 10.84 -26.08
CA PHE A 181 -17.51 9.64 -26.82
C PHE A 181 -18.60 8.87 -26.10
N SER A 182 -19.37 8.10 -26.87
CA SER A 182 -20.44 7.24 -26.36
C SER A 182 -20.50 5.97 -27.18
N CYS A 183 -20.67 4.84 -26.50
CA CYS A 183 -20.66 3.51 -27.07
C CYS A 183 -21.78 2.66 -26.45
N GLY A 184 -21.98 1.46 -27.02
CA GLY A 184 -22.71 0.39 -26.32
C GLY A 184 -21.90 -0.19 -25.15
N PRO A 185 -22.11 -1.46 -24.76
CA PRO A 185 -21.41 -2.09 -23.64
C PRO A 185 -19.90 -2.32 -23.87
N VAL A 186 -19.43 -2.16 -25.12
CA VAL A 186 -18.02 -2.28 -25.50
C VAL A 186 -17.64 -1.09 -26.37
N CYS A 187 -16.66 -0.30 -25.93
CA CYS A 187 -16.02 0.73 -26.76
C CYS A 187 -14.74 0.18 -27.37
N ARG A 188 -14.54 0.45 -28.67
CA ARG A 188 -13.25 0.26 -29.34
C ARG A 188 -12.76 1.63 -29.80
N LEU A 189 -11.73 2.14 -29.15
CA LEU A 189 -11.20 3.47 -29.38
C LEU A 189 -9.86 3.36 -30.08
N LYS A 190 -9.77 3.97 -31.26
CA LYS A 190 -8.50 4.19 -31.93
C LYS A 190 -7.87 5.43 -31.31
N LEU A 191 -6.72 5.25 -30.68
CA LEU A 191 -6.01 6.36 -30.04
C LEU A 191 -4.93 6.88 -30.99
N PRO A 192 -4.83 8.21 -31.19
CA PRO A 192 -3.74 8.77 -31.95
C PRO A 192 -2.41 8.56 -31.23
N VAL A 193 -1.30 8.68 -31.96
CA VAL A 193 0.04 8.75 -31.36
C VAL A 193 0.06 9.92 -30.37
N THR A 194 0.54 9.66 -29.16
CA THR A 194 0.64 10.62 -28.07
C THR A 194 2.09 11.08 -27.88
N GLY A 195 2.30 12.06 -26.99
CA GLY A 195 3.64 12.36 -26.47
C GLY A 195 4.10 11.37 -25.40
N GLU A 196 5.28 11.61 -24.82
CA GLU A 196 5.89 10.77 -23.78
C GLU A 196 5.08 10.69 -22.47
N GLU A 197 4.29 11.72 -22.18
CA GLU A 197 3.41 11.81 -21.00
C GLU A 197 2.09 11.03 -21.16
N GLY A 198 1.78 10.56 -22.37
CA GLY A 198 0.47 9.99 -22.68
C GLY A 198 -0.66 11.02 -22.64
N ARG A 199 -1.91 10.53 -22.64
CA ARG A 199 -3.14 11.34 -22.59
C ARG A 199 -4.15 10.72 -21.64
N VAL A 200 -4.87 11.58 -20.93
CA VAL A 200 -5.95 11.17 -20.03
C VAL A 200 -7.22 10.86 -20.82
N ILE A 201 -7.83 9.73 -20.51
CA ILE A 201 -9.18 9.37 -20.92
C ILE A 201 -10.02 9.13 -19.66
N GLN A 202 -11.19 9.77 -19.58
CA GLN A 202 -12.17 9.54 -18.52
C GLN A 202 -13.30 8.68 -19.06
N PHE A 203 -13.82 7.73 -18.30
CA PHE A 203 -14.89 6.85 -18.74
C PHE A 203 -15.75 6.30 -17.59
N TRP A 204 -17.02 6.06 -17.86
CA TRP A 204 -17.97 5.44 -16.93
C TRP A 204 -19.02 4.61 -17.69
N ALA A 205 -19.62 3.63 -17.02
CA ALA A 205 -20.62 2.73 -17.60
C ALA A 205 -22.01 3.03 -17.03
N TYR A 206 -23.05 2.83 -17.83
CA TYR A 206 -24.44 2.81 -17.38
C TYR A 206 -24.96 1.38 -17.33
N SER A 207 -25.71 1.07 -16.27
CA SER A 207 -26.32 -0.24 -16.07
C SER A 207 -27.84 -0.19 -16.31
N SER A 208 -28.38 -1.32 -16.79
CA SER A 208 -29.82 -1.55 -16.82
C SER A 208 -30.47 -1.58 -15.42
N TYR A 209 -29.65 -1.60 -14.35
CA TYR A 209 -30.10 -1.40 -12.97
C TYR A 209 -30.68 0.01 -12.73
N GLY A 210 -30.31 0.98 -13.58
CA GLY A 210 -30.76 2.38 -13.48
C GLY A 210 -29.74 3.30 -12.82
N ASP A 211 -28.49 2.86 -12.71
CA ASP A 211 -27.35 3.61 -12.19
C ASP A 211 -26.15 3.55 -13.13
N SER A 212 -25.01 4.03 -12.63
CA SER A 212 -23.74 4.11 -13.35
C SER A 212 -22.57 3.69 -12.46
N SER A 213 -21.42 3.43 -13.08
CA SER A 213 -20.16 3.27 -12.36
C SER A 213 -19.68 4.62 -11.82
N GLU A 214 -18.68 4.59 -10.94
CA GLU A 214 -17.86 5.78 -10.74
C GLU A 214 -17.16 6.18 -12.05
N VAL A 215 -16.66 7.42 -12.08
CA VAL A 215 -15.82 7.88 -13.19
C VAL A 215 -14.42 7.33 -12.98
N PHE A 216 -13.92 6.61 -13.96
CA PHE A 216 -12.56 6.10 -13.99
C PHE A 216 -11.70 6.95 -14.91
N ASP A 217 -10.44 7.11 -14.55
CA ASP A 217 -9.42 7.71 -15.39
C ASP A 217 -8.44 6.63 -15.89
N ALA A 218 -7.92 6.84 -17.10
CA ALA A 218 -6.73 6.16 -17.57
C ALA A 218 -5.76 7.15 -18.23
N VAL A 219 -4.46 6.98 -17.98
CA VAL A 219 -3.42 7.62 -18.79
C VAL A 219 -2.98 6.61 -19.84
N VAL A 220 -3.13 6.95 -21.12
CA VAL A 220 -2.72 6.09 -22.23
C VAL A 220 -1.65 6.77 -23.05
N ARG A 221 -0.52 6.07 -23.20
CA ARG A 221 0.56 6.49 -24.09
C ARG A 221 0.62 5.57 -25.29
N VAL A 222 0.66 6.15 -26.49
CA VAL A 222 0.85 5.46 -27.75
C VAL A 222 2.05 6.09 -28.45
N ALA A 223 3.17 5.38 -28.53
CA ALA A 223 4.40 5.86 -29.16
C ALA A 223 4.74 5.00 -30.38
N GLU A 224 4.82 5.62 -31.56
CA GLU A 224 5.28 4.95 -32.78
C GLU A 224 6.80 5.01 -32.90
N THR A 225 7.41 3.89 -33.27
CA THR A 225 8.86 3.78 -33.48
C THR A 225 9.13 2.86 -34.66
N ASP A 226 10.28 3.06 -35.30
CA ASP A 226 10.73 2.28 -36.45
C ASP A 226 11.94 1.38 -36.13
N GLU A 227 12.50 1.44 -34.91
CA GLU A 227 13.77 0.79 -34.51
C GLU A 227 14.90 0.89 -35.57
N GLY A 228 14.91 1.99 -36.34
CA GLY A 228 15.88 2.19 -37.42
C GLY A 228 15.57 1.46 -38.74
N ASN A 229 14.37 0.88 -38.89
CA ASN A 229 13.84 0.33 -40.13
C ASN A 229 12.53 1.03 -40.53
N PRO A 230 12.57 2.00 -41.47
CA PRO A 230 11.38 2.76 -41.86
C PRO A 230 10.29 1.93 -42.56
N ASP A 231 10.58 0.69 -42.97
CA ASP A 231 9.59 -0.23 -43.56
C ASP A 231 8.83 -1.06 -42.51
N ARG A 232 9.17 -0.93 -41.23
CA ARG A 232 8.51 -1.62 -40.11
C ARG A 232 8.33 -0.66 -38.93
N SER A 233 7.18 -0.01 -38.86
CA SER A 233 6.77 0.68 -37.64
C SER A 233 5.99 -0.26 -36.71
N PHE A 234 6.18 -0.04 -35.42
CA PHE A 234 5.44 -0.70 -34.35
C PHE A 234 5.09 0.37 -33.31
N TRP A 235 4.06 0.06 -32.51
CA TRP A 235 3.58 0.97 -31.47
C TRP A 235 3.89 0.38 -30.11
N TYR A 236 4.51 1.19 -29.25
CA TYR A 236 4.52 0.95 -27.81
C TYR A 236 3.27 1.57 -27.21
N VAL A 237 2.57 0.80 -26.38
CA VAL A 237 1.37 1.24 -25.69
C VAL A 237 1.45 0.94 -24.21
N ASP A 238 1.31 1.99 -23.40
CA ASP A 238 1.27 1.93 -21.94
C ASP A 238 -0.06 2.47 -21.46
N VAL A 239 -0.68 1.76 -20.52
CA VAL A 239 -1.99 2.12 -19.96
C VAL A 239 -1.88 2.08 -18.44
N LEU A 240 -2.16 3.22 -17.81
CA LEU A 240 -2.27 3.35 -16.36
C LEU A 240 -3.74 3.57 -16.01
N SER A 241 -4.36 2.61 -15.34
CA SER A 241 -5.73 2.72 -14.83
C SER A 241 -5.99 1.68 -13.75
N SER A 242 -6.83 2.03 -12.77
CA SER A 242 -7.36 1.04 -11.80
C SER A 242 -8.17 -0.06 -12.46
N GLN A 243 -8.63 0.19 -13.70
CA GLN A 243 -9.44 -0.71 -14.52
C GLN A 243 -8.63 -1.53 -15.53
N TRP A 244 -7.30 -1.40 -15.52
CA TRP A 244 -6.41 -2.04 -16.48
C TRP A 244 -6.29 -3.56 -16.26
N ALA A 245 -6.47 -4.33 -17.33
CA ALA A 245 -6.42 -5.80 -17.31
C ALA A 245 -5.32 -6.39 -18.18
N GLY A 246 -4.30 -5.61 -18.55
CA GLY A 246 -3.16 -6.06 -19.37
C GLY A 246 -1.90 -6.35 -18.55
N VAL A 247 -0.74 -5.92 -19.06
CA VAL A 247 0.54 -6.11 -18.35
C VAL A 247 0.55 -5.40 -16.99
N PRO A 248 1.24 -5.95 -15.97
CA PRO A 248 1.41 -5.27 -14.70
C PRO A 248 2.03 -3.88 -14.90
N VAL A 249 1.42 -2.87 -14.29
CA VAL A 249 1.92 -1.51 -14.29
C VAL A 249 3.25 -1.48 -13.53
N ALA A 250 4.22 -0.72 -14.04
CA ALA A 250 5.49 -0.56 -13.37
C ALA A 250 5.29 0.10 -11.99
N SER A 251 6.03 -0.36 -10.98
CA SER A 251 5.93 0.17 -9.62
C SER A 251 6.20 1.68 -9.55
N CYS A 252 5.55 2.36 -8.60
CA CYS A 252 5.72 3.78 -8.28
C CYS A 252 5.27 4.78 -9.36
N VAL A 253 4.78 4.32 -10.51
CA VAL A 253 4.21 5.17 -11.57
C VAL A 253 3.08 6.06 -11.04
N GLU A 254 2.16 5.52 -10.24
CA GLU A 254 1.07 6.30 -9.63
C GLU A 254 1.58 7.29 -8.59
N ALA A 255 2.53 6.86 -7.73
CA ALA A 255 3.10 7.70 -6.69
C ALA A 255 3.87 8.90 -7.26
N TRP A 256 4.42 8.77 -8.47
CA TRP A 256 5.21 9.81 -9.12
C TRP A 256 4.50 10.51 -10.26
N GLY A 257 3.38 9.98 -10.76
CA GLY A 257 2.71 10.50 -11.94
C GLY A 257 3.55 10.46 -13.22
N VAL A 258 4.45 9.48 -13.38
CA VAL A 258 5.31 9.34 -14.58
C VAL A 258 5.37 7.91 -15.08
N LEU A 259 5.24 7.76 -16.40
CA LEU A 259 5.39 6.50 -17.10
C LEU A 259 6.88 6.15 -17.29
N PRO A 260 7.25 4.85 -17.34
CA PRO A 260 8.59 4.44 -17.74
C PRO A 260 8.97 4.98 -19.13
N PRO A 261 10.24 4.89 -19.57
CA PRO A 261 10.61 5.23 -20.94
C PRO A 261 9.81 4.45 -21.99
N VAL A 262 9.72 4.98 -23.21
CA VAL A 262 9.11 4.25 -24.35
C VAL A 262 9.93 2.98 -24.62
N GLY A 263 9.25 1.83 -24.74
CA GLY A 263 9.90 0.51 -24.76
C GLY A 263 10.04 -0.14 -23.39
N GLY A 264 9.72 0.62 -22.33
CA GLY A 264 9.78 0.24 -20.94
C GLY A 264 11.15 0.55 -20.30
N PRO A 265 11.29 0.21 -19.02
CA PRO A 265 12.45 0.61 -18.22
C PRO A 265 13.73 -0.16 -18.60
N PRO A 266 14.92 0.35 -18.22
CA PRO A 266 16.19 -0.34 -18.42
C PRO A 266 16.21 -1.69 -17.68
N ARG A 267 17.16 -2.57 -18.05
CA ARG A 267 17.23 -3.94 -17.54
C ARG A 267 17.23 -4.05 -16.02
N TRP A 268 17.94 -3.17 -15.31
CA TRP A 268 18.00 -3.20 -13.84
C TRP A 268 16.65 -2.89 -13.17
N LEU A 269 15.72 -2.27 -13.90
CA LEU A 269 14.32 -2.01 -13.52
C LEU A 269 13.33 -2.95 -14.25
N SER A 270 13.80 -4.11 -14.73
CA SER A 270 12.96 -5.11 -15.42
C SER A 270 12.68 -6.36 -14.56
N THR A 271 11.60 -7.07 -14.87
CA THR A 271 11.24 -8.34 -14.23
C THR A 271 11.20 -9.47 -15.27
N PRO A 272 12.14 -10.43 -15.26
CA PRO A 272 12.15 -11.49 -16.27
C PRO A 272 10.95 -12.43 -16.11
N THR A 273 10.62 -13.19 -17.15
CA THR A 273 9.52 -14.17 -17.07
C THR A 273 9.91 -15.47 -16.36
N GLN A 274 11.20 -15.80 -16.36
CA GLN A 274 11.79 -17.02 -15.80
C GLN A 274 12.84 -16.67 -14.75
N SER A 275 12.84 -17.36 -13.61
CA SER A 275 13.74 -17.06 -12.49
C SER A 275 15.21 -17.31 -12.82
N GLU A 276 15.50 -18.27 -13.69
CA GLU A 276 16.85 -18.62 -14.14
C GLU A 276 17.54 -17.43 -14.83
N THR A 277 16.78 -16.46 -15.33
CA THR A 277 17.32 -15.24 -15.96
C THR A 277 17.92 -14.26 -14.93
N LEU A 278 17.54 -14.37 -13.65
CA LEU A 278 18.14 -13.62 -12.54
C LEU A 278 19.46 -14.24 -12.07
N GLY A 279 19.76 -15.47 -12.49
CA GLY A 279 20.92 -16.21 -12.04
C GLY A 279 22.23 -15.54 -12.42
N THR A 280 23.15 -15.44 -11.47
CA THR A 280 24.49 -14.85 -11.66
C THR A 280 25.58 -15.78 -11.11
N GLU A 281 26.82 -15.57 -11.55
CA GLU A 281 28.00 -16.33 -11.10
C GLU A 281 29.04 -15.41 -10.43
N ILE A 282 28.57 -14.33 -9.79
CA ILE A 282 29.47 -13.34 -9.21
C ILE A 282 30.18 -13.96 -8.01
N PRO A 283 31.53 -13.91 -7.96
CA PRO A 283 32.31 -14.49 -6.86
C PRO A 283 32.31 -13.53 -5.67
N TYR A 284 31.22 -13.52 -4.91
CA TYR A 284 31.04 -12.66 -3.73
C TYR A 284 31.99 -13.03 -2.60
N ASN A 285 32.90 -12.11 -2.25
CA ASN A 285 33.94 -12.37 -1.25
C ASN A 285 33.39 -12.54 0.17
N TYR A 286 32.44 -11.71 0.56
CA TYR A 286 31.83 -11.78 1.88
C TYR A 286 31.00 -13.06 2.03
N LEU A 287 30.26 -13.44 0.98
CA LEU A 287 29.50 -14.69 0.99
C LEU A 287 30.42 -15.91 1.06
N ALA A 288 31.48 -15.96 0.25
CA ALA A 288 32.48 -17.03 0.28
C ALA A 288 33.06 -17.20 1.70
N ALA A 289 33.44 -16.09 2.34
CA ALA A 289 33.98 -16.11 3.69
C ALA A 289 32.98 -16.66 4.71
N ASN A 290 31.70 -16.29 4.62
CA ASN A 290 30.67 -16.80 5.51
C ASN A 290 30.39 -18.29 5.28
N LEU A 291 30.36 -18.76 4.03
CA LEU A 291 30.19 -20.18 3.72
C LEU A 291 31.35 -21.04 4.25
N ILE A 292 32.59 -20.53 4.19
CA ILE A 292 33.76 -21.20 4.77
C ILE A 292 33.69 -21.20 6.31
N LYS A 293 33.42 -20.04 6.94
CA LYS A 293 33.33 -19.92 8.40
C LYS A 293 32.25 -20.82 9.01
N ASN A 294 31.12 -20.97 8.32
CA ASN A 294 30.03 -21.84 8.74
C ASN A 294 30.19 -23.29 8.25
N GLN A 295 31.38 -23.66 7.75
CA GLN A 295 31.74 -25.03 7.37
C GLN A 295 30.86 -25.64 6.26
N VAL A 296 30.19 -24.78 5.48
CA VAL A 296 29.49 -25.20 4.25
C VAL A 296 30.51 -25.60 3.18
N VAL A 297 31.64 -24.90 3.16
CA VAL A 297 32.78 -25.17 2.28
C VAL A 297 34.00 -25.50 3.13
N ASP A 298 34.63 -26.65 2.88
CA ASP A 298 35.91 -27.00 3.48
C ASP A 298 37.06 -26.38 2.66
N ALA A 299 37.69 -25.36 3.23
CA ALA A 299 38.87 -24.69 2.67
C ALA A 299 40.14 -24.95 3.51
N SER A 300 40.19 -26.02 4.31
CA SER A 300 41.32 -26.35 5.19
C SER A 300 42.63 -26.64 4.45
N PHE A 301 42.55 -26.92 3.15
CA PHE A 301 43.71 -27.09 2.27
C PHE A 301 44.31 -25.77 1.79
N CYS A 302 43.60 -24.65 1.96
CA CYS A 302 44.10 -23.31 1.66
C CYS A 302 44.91 -22.75 2.84
N ASP A 303 45.86 -21.87 2.55
CA ASP A 303 46.52 -21.06 3.58
C ASP A 303 45.46 -20.32 4.42
N ASP A 304 45.67 -20.27 5.74
CA ASP A 304 44.76 -19.69 6.73
C ASP A 304 43.31 -20.20 6.63
N ASN A 305 43.14 -21.47 6.21
CA ASN A 305 41.84 -22.10 5.92
C ASN A 305 40.99 -21.32 4.90
N GLY A 306 41.64 -20.61 3.96
CA GLY A 306 40.96 -19.86 2.91
C GLY A 306 40.46 -18.48 3.32
N LEU A 307 40.80 -17.99 4.52
CA LEU A 307 40.32 -16.71 5.06
C LEU A 307 41.43 -15.66 5.16
N LEU A 308 41.03 -14.39 5.16
CA LEU A 308 41.88 -13.24 5.40
C LEU A 308 41.65 -12.67 6.81
N PRO A 309 42.63 -11.95 7.40
CA PRO A 309 42.50 -11.36 8.74
C PRO A 309 41.36 -10.33 8.87
N ASP A 310 40.97 -9.68 7.78
CA ASP A 310 39.84 -8.74 7.71
C ASP A 310 38.47 -9.44 7.70
N GLY A 311 38.46 -10.77 7.70
CA GLY A 311 37.26 -11.59 7.68
C GLY A 311 36.75 -11.92 6.29
N GLY A 312 37.42 -11.50 5.21
CA GLY A 312 37.14 -11.93 3.84
C GLY A 312 37.71 -13.32 3.52
N ALA A 313 37.45 -13.80 2.30
CA ALA A 313 38.06 -15.01 1.77
C ALA A 313 39.30 -14.66 0.93
N ASN A 314 40.38 -15.43 1.05
CA ASN A 314 41.54 -15.28 0.17
C ASN A 314 41.28 -15.92 -1.20
N ASN A 315 42.17 -15.75 -2.18
CA ASN A 315 41.96 -16.27 -3.54
C ASN A 315 41.71 -17.79 -3.59
N CYS A 316 42.37 -18.56 -2.72
CA CYS A 316 42.15 -20.02 -2.64
C CYS A 316 40.77 -20.33 -2.06
N GLY A 317 40.37 -19.65 -0.98
CA GLY A 317 39.04 -19.78 -0.39
C GLY A 317 37.92 -19.36 -1.35
N MET A 318 38.12 -18.30 -2.12
CA MET A 318 37.19 -17.85 -3.17
C MET A 318 36.95 -18.94 -4.23
N GLU A 319 38.01 -19.57 -4.70
CA GLU A 319 37.90 -20.64 -5.70
C GLU A 319 37.28 -21.91 -5.09
N ALA A 320 37.66 -22.25 -3.86
CA ALA A 320 37.08 -23.38 -3.12
C ALA A 320 35.56 -23.21 -2.90
N ALA A 321 35.11 -21.99 -2.63
CA ALA A 321 33.71 -21.68 -2.37
C ALA A 321 32.88 -21.36 -3.61
N ARG A 322 33.49 -21.32 -4.80
CA ARG A 322 32.87 -20.77 -6.02
C ARG A 322 31.52 -21.40 -6.35
N SER A 323 31.42 -22.73 -6.37
CA SER A 323 30.17 -23.42 -6.66
C SER A 323 29.10 -23.17 -5.60
N ALA A 324 29.48 -23.18 -4.32
CA ALA A 324 28.55 -22.92 -3.22
C ALA A 324 28.05 -21.47 -3.21
N VAL A 325 28.91 -20.51 -3.61
CA VAL A 325 28.53 -19.10 -3.79
C VAL A 325 27.51 -18.93 -4.92
N THR A 326 27.71 -19.61 -6.06
CA THR A 326 26.75 -19.61 -7.17
C THR A 326 25.40 -20.23 -6.78
N GLU A 327 25.43 -21.37 -6.09
CA GLU A 327 24.21 -22.02 -5.62
C GLU A 327 23.47 -21.15 -4.59
N TRP A 328 24.20 -20.62 -3.62
CA TRP A 328 23.62 -19.82 -2.55
C TRP A 328 23.00 -18.51 -3.05
N GLN A 329 23.68 -17.78 -3.94
CA GLN A 329 23.17 -16.50 -4.42
C GLN A 329 21.89 -16.66 -5.27
N ASN A 330 21.73 -17.80 -5.97
CA ASN A 330 20.63 -18.02 -6.91
C ASN A 330 19.45 -18.82 -6.31
N GLN A 331 19.59 -19.36 -5.10
CA GLN A 331 18.49 -20.07 -4.42
C GLN A 331 17.26 -19.18 -4.19
N PHE A 332 17.44 -17.86 -4.15
CA PHE A 332 16.38 -16.88 -3.90
C PHE A 332 15.64 -16.44 -5.18
N ASP A 333 16.10 -16.82 -6.37
CA ASP A 333 15.63 -16.24 -7.64
C ASP A 333 14.14 -16.44 -7.90
N SER A 334 13.63 -17.65 -7.64
CA SER A 334 12.20 -17.94 -7.80
C SER A 334 11.35 -17.13 -6.83
N LEU A 335 11.82 -16.91 -5.61
CA LEU A 335 11.11 -16.12 -4.62
C LEU A 335 11.18 -14.62 -4.91
N ILE A 336 12.34 -14.10 -5.33
CA ILE A 336 12.51 -12.72 -5.82
C ILE A 336 11.54 -12.47 -6.98
N LEU A 337 11.47 -13.40 -7.94
CA LEU A 337 10.57 -13.27 -9.08
C LEU A 337 9.08 -13.24 -8.65
N ASN A 338 8.69 -14.08 -7.69
CA ASN A 338 7.30 -14.09 -7.21
C ASN A 338 6.98 -12.79 -6.45
N VAL A 339 7.86 -12.35 -5.55
CA VAL A 339 7.70 -11.08 -4.83
C VAL A 339 7.63 -9.90 -5.80
N ALA A 340 8.45 -9.90 -6.85
CA ALA A 340 8.39 -8.87 -7.89
C ALA A 340 7.04 -8.83 -8.62
N LYS A 341 6.46 -10.00 -8.92
CA LYS A 341 5.12 -10.09 -9.54
C LYS A 341 4.02 -9.62 -8.60
N ASP A 342 4.12 -9.92 -7.31
CA ASP A 342 3.10 -9.60 -6.32
C ASP A 342 3.15 -8.13 -5.88
N SER A 343 4.35 -7.57 -5.74
CA SER A 343 4.57 -6.19 -5.27
C SER A 343 4.72 -5.17 -6.40
N GLY A 344 5.01 -5.61 -7.63
CA GLY A 344 5.35 -4.76 -8.76
C GLY A 344 6.80 -4.24 -8.76
N VAL A 345 7.57 -4.42 -7.68
CA VAL A 345 8.98 -3.99 -7.61
C VAL A 345 9.84 -4.82 -8.57
N PRO A 346 10.73 -4.23 -9.38
CA PRO A 346 11.49 -4.99 -10.37
C PRO A 346 12.38 -6.09 -9.77
N ALA A 347 12.35 -7.29 -10.35
CA ALA A 347 13.12 -8.41 -9.84
C ALA A 347 14.63 -8.21 -9.95
N HIS A 348 15.12 -7.60 -11.05
CA HIS A 348 16.54 -7.26 -11.16
C HIS A 348 16.96 -6.24 -10.11
N LEU A 349 16.11 -5.25 -9.79
CA LEU A 349 16.37 -4.28 -8.73
C LEU A 349 16.54 -4.98 -7.37
N LEU A 350 15.61 -5.87 -7.00
CA LEU A 350 15.69 -6.64 -5.76
C LEU A 350 16.95 -7.51 -5.71
N LYS A 351 17.27 -8.21 -6.81
CA LYS A 351 18.47 -9.05 -6.92
C LYS A 351 19.74 -8.21 -6.74
N ASN A 352 19.84 -7.07 -7.42
CA ASN A 352 20.98 -6.16 -7.34
C ASN A 352 21.10 -5.52 -5.96
N LEU A 353 19.98 -5.17 -5.32
CA LEU A 353 19.93 -4.68 -3.95
C LEU A 353 20.55 -5.69 -2.99
N PHE A 354 20.10 -6.95 -2.99
CA PHE A 354 20.62 -7.97 -2.07
C PHE A 354 22.08 -8.35 -2.35
N ALA A 355 22.47 -8.33 -3.64
CA ALA A 355 23.87 -8.45 -4.04
C ALA A 355 24.73 -7.36 -3.39
N ARG A 356 24.27 -6.10 -3.41
CA ARG A 356 25.01 -4.95 -2.90
C ARG A 356 25.03 -4.86 -1.38
N GLU A 357 23.91 -5.17 -0.75
CA GLU A 357 23.70 -5.01 0.69
C GLU A 357 24.36 -6.13 1.52
N SER A 358 24.12 -7.38 1.14
CA SER A 358 24.51 -8.53 1.95
C SER A 358 25.34 -9.55 1.20
N GLN A 359 25.52 -9.37 -0.11
CA GLN A 359 26.04 -10.42 -1.00
C GLN A 359 25.26 -11.73 -0.78
N PHE A 360 23.94 -11.62 -0.59
CA PHE A 360 23.01 -12.71 -0.28
C PHE A 360 23.22 -13.44 1.05
N TRP A 361 24.03 -12.91 1.97
CA TRP A 361 24.13 -13.47 3.33
C TRP A 361 23.12 -12.81 4.28
N PRO A 362 22.03 -13.47 4.68
CA PRO A 362 20.89 -12.83 5.35
C PRO A 362 21.10 -12.54 6.85
N GLY A 363 22.34 -12.68 7.35
CA GLY A 363 22.68 -12.46 8.74
C GLY A 363 22.85 -10.99 9.12
N ILE A 364 23.24 -10.76 10.38
CA ILE A 364 23.59 -9.43 10.90
C ILE A 364 24.92 -8.97 10.31
N SER A 365 24.98 -7.75 9.76
CA SER A 365 26.24 -7.14 9.34
C SER A 365 27.04 -6.56 10.51
N THR A 366 28.27 -6.14 10.23
CA THR A 366 29.13 -5.46 11.20
C THR A 366 28.56 -4.14 11.72
N LYS A 367 27.60 -3.54 11.01
CA LYS A 367 26.89 -2.30 11.41
C LYS A 367 25.61 -2.56 12.22
N LYS A 368 25.27 -3.83 12.48
CA LYS A 368 24.02 -4.30 13.11
C LYS A 368 22.77 -4.18 12.25
N ASP A 369 22.94 -3.90 10.96
CA ASP A 369 21.86 -3.95 9.99
C ASP A 369 21.52 -5.43 9.71
N VAL A 370 20.26 -5.74 9.37
CA VAL A 370 19.76 -7.13 9.40
C VAL A 370 19.12 -7.58 8.09
N GLY A 371 19.29 -8.87 7.75
CA GLY A 371 18.60 -9.48 6.61
C GLY A 371 19.27 -9.20 5.25
N LEU A 372 18.66 -9.70 4.17
CA LEU A 372 19.22 -9.61 2.82
C LEU A 372 19.43 -8.18 2.32
N GLY A 373 18.52 -7.27 2.69
CA GLY A 373 18.60 -5.84 2.36
C GLY A 373 19.09 -4.95 3.50
N GLN A 374 19.59 -5.52 4.60
CA GLN A 374 20.24 -4.78 5.70
C GLN A 374 19.34 -3.68 6.31
N LEU A 375 18.17 -4.08 6.83
CA LEU A 375 17.19 -3.16 7.43
C LEU A 375 17.75 -2.53 8.71
N THR A 376 17.53 -1.21 8.87
CA THR A 376 17.86 -0.43 10.08
C THR A 376 16.58 -0.02 10.82
N GLU A 377 16.70 0.53 12.03
CA GLU A 377 15.54 1.09 12.75
C GLU A 377 14.89 2.26 12.00
N HIS A 378 15.69 3.11 11.35
CA HIS A 378 15.16 4.17 10.50
C HIS A 378 14.52 3.61 9.23
N GLY A 379 15.10 2.57 8.62
CA GLY A 379 14.49 1.89 7.48
C GLY A 379 13.15 1.22 7.83
N ALA A 380 13.05 0.64 9.04
CA ALA A 380 11.79 0.09 9.55
C ALA A 380 10.74 1.19 9.78
N ASP A 381 11.14 2.33 10.33
CA ASP A 381 10.28 3.51 10.48
C ASP A 381 9.75 4.00 9.12
N THR A 382 10.64 4.19 8.14
CA THR A 382 10.25 4.57 6.77
C THR A 382 9.29 3.55 6.16
N THR A 383 9.57 2.25 6.31
CA THR A 383 8.73 1.18 5.76
C THR A 383 7.31 1.25 6.31
N LEU A 384 7.16 1.36 7.63
CA LEU A 384 5.85 1.36 8.29
C LEU A 384 5.08 2.67 8.09
N LEU A 385 5.79 3.79 7.97
CA LEU A 385 5.20 5.10 7.75
C LEU A 385 4.74 5.30 6.30
N TRP A 386 5.61 4.98 5.34
CA TRP A 386 5.40 5.29 3.92
C TRP A 386 4.79 4.14 3.11
N ASN A 387 4.53 3.00 3.73
CA ASN A 387 3.74 1.91 3.14
C ASN A 387 2.56 1.52 4.06
N PRO A 388 1.49 2.35 4.13
CA PRO A 388 0.33 2.06 4.96
C PRO A 388 -0.31 0.69 4.69
N PRO A 389 -0.46 0.23 3.42
CA PRO A 389 -0.95 -1.12 3.15
C PRO A 389 -0.13 -2.21 3.84
N PHE A 390 1.20 -2.12 3.79
CA PHE A 390 2.08 -3.06 4.50
C PHE A 390 1.94 -2.96 6.02
N PHE A 391 1.86 -1.74 6.57
CA PHE A 391 1.62 -1.52 8.00
C PHE A 391 0.34 -2.23 8.48
N TYR A 392 -0.78 -2.06 7.77
CA TYR A 392 -2.05 -2.68 8.15
C TYR A 392 -2.04 -4.21 8.05
N GLN A 393 -1.16 -4.79 7.23
CA GLN A 393 -0.95 -6.24 7.17
C GLN A 393 -0.03 -6.75 8.28
N PHE A 394 1.06 -6.03 8.56
CA PHE A 394 2.09 -6.46 9.49
C PHE A 394 1.72 -6.22 10.96
N CYS A 395 1.16 -5.05 11.29
CA CYS A 395 0.88 -4.66 12.67
C CYS A 395 0.03 -5.68 13.45
N PRO A 396 -1.08 -6.22 12.89
CA PRO A 396 -1.90 -7.19 13.60
C PRO A 396 -1.23 -8.54 13.89
N LEU A 397 -0.08 -8.83 13.26
CA LEU A 397 0.70 -10.05 13.53
C LEU A 397 1.50 -9.95 14.83
N VAL A 398 1.74 -8.73 15.33
CA VAL A 398 2.64 -8.46 16.46
C VAL A 398 1.99 -7.62 17.56
N MET A 399 0.88 -6.94 17.27
CA MET A 399 0.19 -6.01 18.18
C MET A 399 -1.34 -6.16 18.09
N ASP A 400 -2.06 -5.62 19.08
CA ASP A 400 -3.53 -5.57 19.10
C ASP A 400 -4.11 -4.88 17.86
N SER A 401 -5.11 -5.51 17.24
CA SER A 401 -5.72 -5.01 16.01
C SER A 401 -6.44 -3.67 16.17
N GLY A 402 -6.96 -3.36 17.36
CA GLY A 402 -7.61 -2.08 17.65
C GLY A 402 -6.62 -0.92 17.71
N GLU A 403 -5.40 -1.17 18.20
CA GLU A 403 -4.30 -0.21 18.12
C GLU A 403 -3.81 -0.03 16.68
N CYS A 404 -3.62 -1.13 15.94
CA CYS A 404 -3.21 -1.08 14.53
C CYS A 404 -4.21 -0.33 13.63
N ALA A 405 -5.52 -0.42 13.93
CA ALA A 405 -6.56 0.25 13.16
C ALA A 405 -6.49 1.79 13.22
N LYS A 406 -5.74 2.36 14.19
CA LYS A 406 -5.51 3.81 14.29
C LYS A 406 -4.54 4.32 13.21
N GLY A 407 -3.67 3.46 12.68
CA GLY A 407 -2.61 3.86 11.75
C GLY A 407 -1.28 4.17 12.44
N TYR A 408 -0.18 4.08 11.69
CA TYR A 408 1.18 4.18 12.25
C TYR A 408 1.46 5.50 12.99
N LEU A 409 0.97 6.63 12.47
CA LEU A 409 1.19 7.96 13.06
C LEU A 409 0.42 8.18 14.37
N ASP A 410 -0.65 7.42 14.60
CA ASP A 410 -1.48 7.51 15.81
C ASP A 410 -1.01 6.56 16.92
N LEU A 411 0.02 5.75 16.65
CA LEU A 411 0.70 4.96 17.66
C LEU A 411 1.57 5.85 18.56
N ASP A 412 1.57 5.56 19.87
CA ASP A 412 2.50 6.22 20.79
C ASP A 412 3.96 5.80 20.52
N GLU A 413 4.91 6.47 21.17
CA GLU A 413 6.34 6.22 20.94
C GLU A 413 6.76 4.80 21.34
N GLU A 414 6.19 4.23 22.40
CA GLU A 414 6.52 2.88 22.85
C GLU A 414 6.00 1.83 21.84
N GLN A 415 4.79 2.04 21.34
CA GLN A 415 4.18 1.24 20.29
C GLN A 415 4.99 1.31 18.98
N ARG A 416 5.42 2.52 18.56
CA ARG A 416 6.25 2.71 17.36
C ARG A 416 7.62 2.05 17.51
N VAL A 417 8.27 2.17 18.67
CA VAL A 417 9.52 1.44 18.96
C VAL A 417 9.28 -0.07 18.87
N TYR A 418 8.23 -0.58 19.52
CA TYR A 418 7.91 -2.00 19.54
C TYR A 418 7.72 -2.58 18.13
N ILE A 419 6.88 -1.97 17.29
CA ILE A 419 6.60 -2.49 15.95
C ILE A 419 7.81 -2.41 15.02
N ARG A 420 8.65 -1.37 15.14
CA ARG A 420 9.92 -1.29 14.39
C ARG A 420 10.87 -2.41 14.77
N GLN A 421 11.02 -2.69 16.07
CA GLN A 421 11.86 -3.80 16.55
C GLN A 421 11.29 -5.15 16.16
N ALA A 422 9.96 -5.30 16.14
CA ALA A 422 9.31 -6.50 15.65
C ALA A 422 9.60 -6.76 14.16
N LEU A 423 9.57 -5.71 13.33
CA LEU A 423 9.91 -5.80 11.90
C LEU A 423 11.38 -6.18 11.69
N ILE A 424 12.31 -5.55 12.42
CA ILE A 424 13.74 -5.91 12.43
C ILE A 424 13.91 -7.38 12.82
N GLY A 425 13.21 -7.84 13.87
CA GLY A 425 13.22 -9.23 14.30
C GLY A 425 12.71 -10.19 13.22
N ALA A 426 11.68 -9.79 12.47
CA ALA A 426 11.09 -10.59 11.41
C ALA A 426 12.00 -10.77 10.19
N VAL A 427 12.95 -9.86 9.94
CA VAL A 427 13.92 -9.98 8.83
C VAL A 427 15.29 -10.51 9.27
N ASN A 428 15.55 -10.63 10.58
CA ASN A 428 16.81 -11.13 11.10
C ASN A 428 16.88 -12.66 11.04
N ALA A 429 17.52 -13.19 10.00
CA ALA A 429 17.68 -14.63 9.78
C ALA A 429 18.76 -15.29 10.65
N THR A 430 19.47 -14.55 11.51
CA THR A 430 20.52 -15.16 12.37
C THR A 430 19.89 -16.10 13.39
N CYS A 431 20.41 -17.31 13.51
CA CYS A 431 19.84 -18.37 14.33
C CYS A 431 20.92 -19.31 14.89
N GLU A 432 21.17 -19.26 16.20
CA GLU A 432 22.23 -20.04 16.86
C GLU A 432 22.04 -21.57 16.76
N THR A 433 20.78 -22.02 16.64
CA THR A 433 20.45 -23.46 16.63
C THR A 433 20.23 -24.01 15.21
N CYS A 434 20.27 -23.15 14.20
CA CYS A 434 20.05 -23.55 12.82
C CYS A 434 21.33 -24.17 12.22
N PRO A 435 21.22 -25.16 11.30
CA PRO A 435 22.38 -25.88 10.76
C PRO A 435 23.49 -25.01 10.18
N LEU A 436 23.16 -23.83 9.66
CA LEU A 436 24.07 -22.89 9.02
C LEU A 436 24.23 -21.57 9.79
N GLY A 437 23.74 -21.50 11.03
CA GLY A 437 23.62 -20.23 11.75
C GLY A 437 22.54 -19.29 11.19
N ILE A 438 21.76 -19.75 10.20
CA ILE A 438 20.78 -18.98 9.43
C ILE A 438 19.44 -19.74 9.35
N ASP A 439 18.35 -19.02 9.61
CA ASP A 439 16.96 -19.42 9.35
C ASP A 439 16.57 -19.00 7.92
N VAL A 440 16.58 -19.98 7.00
CA VAL A 440 16.29 -19.75 5.58
C VAL A 440 14.82 -19.35 5.36
N GLU A 441 13.89 -19.85 6.16
CA GLU A 441 12.47 -19.48 6.04
C GLU A 441 12.26 -18.00 6.38
N ARG A 442 12.96 -17.51 7.40
CA ARG A 442 12.94 -16.09 7.73
C ARG A 442 13.66 -15.23 6.70
N ALA A 443 14.78 -15.70 6.15
CA ALA A 443 15.46 -15.04 5.04
C ALA A 443 14.51 -14.90 3.83
N ASN A 444 13.75 -15.94 3.51
CA ASN A 444 12.74 -15.94 2.46
C ASN A 444 11.64 -14.91 2.74
N PHE A 445 11.09 -14.88 3.96
CA PHE A 445 10.10 -13.86 4.35
C PHE A 445 10.64 -12.43 4.18
N SER A 446 11.91 -12.20 4.50
CA SER A 446 12.51 -10.87 4.43
C SER A 446 12.52 -10.26 3.02
N ILE A 447 12.52 -11.07 1.96
CA ILE A 447 12.51 -10.59 0.56
C ILE A 447 11.27 -9.73 0.29
N GLY A 448 10.10 -10.19 0.76
CA GLY A 448 8.85 -9.43 0.66
C GLY A 448 8.92 -8.11 1.43
N VAL A 449 9.46 -8.15 2.65
CA VAL A 449 9.64 -6.94 3.48
C VAL A 449 10.49 -5.90 2.75
N PHE A 450 11.62 -6.29 2.16
CA PHE A 450 12.49 -5.35 1.44
C PHE A 450 11.87 -4.80 0.15
N ALA A 451 11.00 -5.56 -0.53
CA ALA A 451 10.19 -5.01 -1.61
C ALA A 451 9.23 -3.91 -1.10
N HIS A 452 8.55 -4.14 0.02
CA HIS A 452 7.71 -3.12 0.65
C HIS A 452 8.49 -1.92 1.18
N THR A 453 9.73 -2.12 1.65
CA THR A 453 10.65 -1.05 2.02
C THR A 453 11.06 -0.22 0.81
N LEU A 454 11.32 -0.83 -0.36
CA LEU A 454 11.59 -0.08 -1.59
C LEU A 454 10.38 0.76 -2.02
N LEU A 455 9.17 0.20 -1.95
CA LEU A 455 7.94 0.96 -2.25
C LEU A 455 7.76 2.15 -1.28
N ALA A 456 8.05 1.95 0.01
CA ALA A 456 8.02 3.03 1.00
C ALA A 456 9.02 4.15 0.65
N ASN A 457 10.25 3.77 0.30
CA ASN A 457 11.29 4.72 -0.10
C ASN A 457 10.97 5.43 -1.42
N CYS A 458 10.28 4.76 -2.35
CA CYS A 458 9.88 5.36 -3.62
C CYS A 458 8.80 6.42 -3.41
N GLY A 459 7.80 6.14 -2.56
CA GLY A 459 6.79 7.13 -2.18
C GLY A 459 7.41 8.34 -1.49
N GLN A 460 8.32 8.11 -0.54
CA GLN A 460 9.01 9.21 0.15
C GLN A 460 9.90 10.03 -0.79
N ALA A 461 10.64 9.38 -1.71
CA ALA A 461 11.47 10.09 -2.69
C ALA A 461 10.62 10.97 -3.61
N GLY A 462 9.46 10.47 -4.07
CA GLY A 462 8.49 11.25 -4.83
C GLY A 462 7.99 12.47 -4.06
N GLN A 463 7.59 12.29 -2.80
CA GLN A 463 7.15 13.41 -1.96
C GLN A 463 8.25 14.46 -1.75
N LEU A 464 9.52 14.04 -1.63
CA LEU A 464 10.63 14.99 -1.49
C LEU A 464 10.79 15.85 -2.74
N VAL A 465 10.68 15.26 -3.94
CA VAL A 465 10.71 16.02 -5.19
C VAL A 465 9.54 16.99 -5.26
N GLU A 466 8.33 16.55 -4.94
CA GLU A 466 7.14 17.41 -4.94
C GLU A 466 7.25 18.57 -3.95
N ASN A 467 7.73 18.32 -2.74
CA ASN A 467 7.91 19.36 -1.73
C ASN A 467 8.93 20.44 -2.12
N ILE A 468 9.87 20.11 -2.99
CA ILE A 468 10.95 21.02 -3.41
C ILE A 468 10.55 21.79 -4.68
N THR A 469 9.86 21.12 -5.60
CA THR A 469 9.52 21.67 -6.92
C THR A 469 8.12 22.30 -6.98
N ASP A 470 7.26 22.01 -6.00
CA ASP A 470 5.82 22.29 -6.01
C ASP A 470 5.08 21.65 -7.21
N GLU A 471 5.65 20.60 -7.81
CA GLU A 471 5.09 19.86 -8.94
C GLU A 471 5.04 18.35 -8.64
N ILE A 472 4.15 17.63 -9.32
CA ILE A 472 4.16 16.17 -9.27
C ILE A 472 5.54 15.67 -9.73
N ALA A 473 6.15 14.77 -8.97
CA ALA A 473 7.57 14.38 -9.14
C ALA A 473 7.94 14.00 -10.59
N GLY A 474 7.02 13.36 -11.30
CA GLY A 474 7.14 12.96 -12.69
C GLY A 474 7.32 14.09 -13.70
N ASN A 475 6.90 15.30 -13.37
CA ASN A 475 7.12 16.49 -14.20
C ASN A 475 8.55 17.02 -14.08
N SER A 476 9.23 16.72 -12.96
CA SER A 476 10.54 17.26 -12.65
C SER A 476 11.68 16.27 -12.87
N ALA A 477 11.39 14.96 -12.81
CA ALA A 477 12.39 13.91 -12.97
C ALA A 477 11.84 12.69 -13.72
N THR A 478 12.72 12.00 -14.45
CA THR A 478 12.34 10.80 -15.20
C THR A 478 12.07 9.61 -14.27
N TYR A 479 11.33 8.61 -14.78
CA TYR A 479 11.09 7.35 -14.05
C TYR A 479 12.38 6.68 -13.57
N GLU A 480 13.44 6.70 -14.38
CA GLU A 480 14.73 6.10 -14.00
C GLU A 480 15.45 6.92 -12.93
N ASP A 481 15.45 8.26 -13.04
CA ASP A 481 16.08 9.13 -12.05
C ASP A 481 15.37 9.02 -10.69
N LEU A 482 14.04 8.93 -10.67
CA LEU A 482 13.26 8.74 -9.44
C LEU A 482 13.57 7.42 -8.73
N TRP A 483 13.86 6.34 -9.47
CA TRP A 483 14.38 5.10 -8.88
C TRP A 483 15.80 5.27 -8.32
N LYS A 484 16.65 6.05 -8.98
CA LYS A 484 17.99 6.37 -8.44
C LYS A 484 17.88 7.21 -7.17
N PHE A 485 16.96 8.17 -7.12
CA PHE A 485 16.66 8.93 -5.90
C PHE A 485 16.12 8.03 -4.80
N THR A 486 15.25 7.08 -5.13
CA THR A 486 14.75 6.05 -4.21
C THR A 486 15.89 5.26 -3.57
N LEU A 487 16.91 4.90 -4.34
CA LEU A 487 18.10 4.21 -3.83
C LEU A 487 18.98 5.09 -2.94
N VAL A 488 19.10 6.39 -3.23
CA VAL A 488 19.74 7.35 -2.29
C VAL A 488 18.95 7.41 -0.98
N ASN A 489 17.62 7.50 -1.06
CA ASN A 489 16.76 7.53 0.12
C ASN A 489 16.91 6.25 0.96
N TYR A 490 16.92 5.09 0.30
CA TYR A 490 17.11 3.79 0.94
C TYR A 490 18.45 3.69 1.67
N ASN A 491 19.54 4.12 1.02
CA ASN A 491 20.89 3.94 1.52
C ASN A 491 21.37 5.02 2.49
N ALA A 492 21.12 6.30 2.15
CA ALA A 492 21.64 7.47 2.86
C ALA A 492 20.55 8.26 3.58
N GLY A 493 19.27 7.92 3.38
CA GLY A 493 18.14 8.52 4.06
C GLY A 493 17.60 9.79 3.38
N PRO A 494 16.41 10.24 3.82
CA PRO A 494 15.69 11.34 3.18
C PRO A 494 16.35 12.70 3.38
N GLY A 495 17.17 12.86 4.43
CA GLY A 495 17.95 14.09 4.64
C GLY A 495 19.02 14.30 3.55
N CYS A 496 19.80 13.25 3.26
CA CYS A 496 20.81 13.31 2.21
C CYS A 496 20.19 13.58 0.83
N LEU A 497 19.07 12.92 0.51
CA LEU A 497 18.36 13.14 -0.75
C LEU A 497 17.74 14.53 -0.82
N GLY A 498 17.02 14.96 0.22
CA GLY A 498 16.34 16.25 0.27
C GLY A 498 17.30 17.43 0.15
N ASP A 499 18.42 17.40 0.85
CA ASP A 499 19.45 18.44 0.75
C ASP A 499 20.05 18.53 -0.66
N ALA A 500 20.30 17.39 -1.31
CA ALA A 500 20.85 17.35 -2.67
C ALA A 500 19.84 17.82 -3.72
N LEU A 501 18.57 17.43 -3.60
CA LEU A 501 17.49 17.91 -4.45
C LEU A 501 17.30 19.43 -4.32
N GLN A 502 17.28 19.95 -3.08
CA GLN A 502 17.14 21.38 -2.84
C GLN A 502 18.30 22.17 -3.43
N ALA A 503 19.54 21.71 -3.24
CA ALA A 503 20.71 22.36 -3.81
C ALA A 503 20.67 22.35 -5.35
N THR A 504 20.18 21.26 -5.96
CA THR A 504 20.05 21.16 -7.42
C THR A 504 18.98 22.12 -7.96
N ASP A 505 17.82 22.24 -7.29
CA ASP A 505 16.78 23.20 -7.67
C ASP A 505 17.22 24.66 -7.45
N ASP A 506 17.91 24.95 -6.34
CA ASP A 506 18.44 26.28 -6.03
C ASP A 506 19.40 26.77 -7.13
N ASP A 507 20.22 25.86 -7.65
CA ASP A 507 21.13 26.08 -8.79
C ASP A 507 20.43 26.09 -10.16
N LYS A 508 19.10 25.88 -10.18
CA LYS A 508 18.24 25.87 -11.37
C LYS A 508 18.67 24.84 -12.41
N GLN A 509 19.12 23.68 -11.93
CA GLN A 509 19.46 22.53 -12.74
C GLN A 509 18.27 21.56 -12.83
N GLU A 510 18.16 20.85 -13.94
CA GLU A 510 17.19 19.76 -14.07
C GLU A 510 17.49 18.66 -13.04
N LEU A 511 16.45 18.05 -12.46
CA LEU A 511 16.59 16.99 -11.46
C LEU A 511 16.93 15.63 -12.10
N THR A 512 18.09 15.58 -12.74
CA THR A 512 18.68 14.35 -13.29
C THR A 512 19.59 13.68 -12.25
N TRP A 513 19.85 12.38 -12.40
CA TRP A 513 20.81 11.69 -11.54
C TRP A 513 22.20 12.35 -11.55
N GLU A 514 22.67 12.81 -12.71
CA GLU A 514 23.98 13.47 -12.84
C GLU A 514 24.06 14.73 -11.98
N ASN A 515 23.03 15.58 -12.03
CA ASN A 515 23.00 16.83 -11.28
C ASN A 515 22.81 16.59 -9.78
N VAL A 516 21.84 15.76 -9.39
CA VAL A 516 21.54 15.50 -7.96
C VAL A 516 22.68 14.77 -7.27
N SER A 517 23.30 13.78 -7.92
CA SER A 517 24.44 13.05 -7.34
C SER A 517 25.65 13.95 -7.08
N SER A 518 25.84 14.99 -7.89
CA SER A 518 26.92 15.98 -7.71
C SER A 518 26.72 16.90 -6.49
N HIS A 519 25.48 17.03 -6.01
CA HIS A 519 25.12 17.87 -4.87
C HIS A 519 25.03 17.10 -3.53
N LEU A 520 25.29 15.79 -3.53
CA LEU A 520 25.33 15.03 -2.29
C LEU A 520 26.45 15.53 -1.37
N ALA A 521 26.07 15.84 -0.12
CA ALA A 521 27.02 16.28 0.90
C ALA A 521 28.11 15.22 1.14
N PRO A 522 29.33 15.59 1.60
CA PRO A 522 30.46 14.66 1.76
C PRO A 522 30.16 13.38 2.54
N ALA A 523 29.25 13.43 3.52
CA ALA A 523 28.83 12.25 4.29
C ALA A 523 27.92 11.28 3.52
N CYS A 524 27.25 11.77 2.47
CA CYS A 524 26.27 11.06 1.66
C CYS A 524 26.85 10.56 0.32
N VAL A 525 28.05 10.98 -0.08
CA VAL A 525 28.65 10.64 -1.40
C VAL A 525 28.81 9.13 -1.61
N GLY A 526 28.92 8.33 -0.54
CA GLY A 526 28.93 6.87 -0.64
C GLY A 526 27.67 6.29 -1.32
N ALA A 527 26.56 7.02 -1.33
CA ALA A 527 25.35 6.62 -2.04
C ALA A 527 25.54 6.63 -3.57
N VAL A 528 26.47 7.41 -4.12
CA VAL A 528 26.71 7.47 -5.57
C VAL A 528 27.20 6.13 -6.10
N ASP A 529 28.24 5.57 -5.48
CA ASP A 529 28.77 4.25 -5.83
C ASP A 529 27.70 3.17 -5.62
N TYR A 530 26.94 3.26 -4.52
CA TYR A 530 25.84 2.33 -4.23
C TYR A 530 24.76 2.31 -5.32
N VAL A 531 24.27 3.47 -5.74
CA VAL A 531 23.26 3.59 -6.81
C VAL A 531 23.82 3.08 -8.14
N ASN A 532 25.05 3.47 -8.47
CA ASN A 532 25.71 3.04 -9.70
C ASN A 532 25.90 1.52 -9.74
N ASP A 533 26.35 0.90 -8.65
CA ASP A 533 26.51 -0.56 -8.56
C ASP A 533 25.20 -1.33 -8.78
N ILE A 534 24.06 -0.76 -8.36
CA ILE A 534 22.74 -1.40 -8.49
C ILE A 534 22.14 -1.17 -9.89
N SER A 535 22.40 0.00 -10.49
CA SER A 535 21.79 0.44 -11.75
C SER A 535 22.55 0.03 -13.03
N GLN A 536 23.73 -0.59 -12.90
CA GLN A 536 24.60 -0.97 -14.03
C GLN A 536 24.49 -2.44 -14.46
#